data_AF-A0A1D7XHS0-F1
#
_entry.id   AF-A0A1D7XHS0-F1
#
_cell.length_a   1.000
_cell.length_b   1.000
_cell.length_c   1.000
_cell.angle_alpha   90.00
_cell.angle_beta   90.00
_cell.angle_gamma   90.00
#
_symmetry.space_group_name_H-M   'P 1'
#
loop_
_entity.id
_entity.type
_entity.pdbx_description
1 polymer ?
#
loop_
_entity_poly.entity_id
_entity_poly.type
_entity_poly.pdbx_seq_one_letter_code
_entity_poly.pdbx_strand_id
1 'polypeptide(L)'
;MEIIFEYEEKGNLEINSVAVIGSFNNYDPAQGSMIKEGSKWIFKCDLLEGEHYYKFLINNELKLNDPSANVYLPDDNEELWSVIIINNNNQRLYNNNQYTVHVDSYNVTCNINEEQKAVNKKIFNVLLDKKIVTRFGFTNVSGLHSVTTAWFTPKGELYQVVENNLFATKENEKDPILMWFWMDLNNSHRSNCGLWTVKLFIDGEFVLEDQVRLLENTSYTAQGKMN
;
A
#
# COMPACT_ATOMS: atom_id res chain seq x y z
N MET A 1 -4.21 -15.70 25.25
CA MET A 1 -2.76 -15.73 24.97
C MET A 1 -2.27 -14.31 24.86
N GLU A 2 -1.24 -13.93 25.60
CA GLU A 2 -0.62 -12.60 25.43
C GLU A 2 0.06 -12.52 24.06
N ILE A 3 -0.25 -11.47 23.32
CA ILE A 3 0.30 -11.16 22.01
C ILE A 3 0.90 -9.77 22.04
N ILE A 4 2.06 -9.63 21.41
CA ILE A 4 2.75 -8.36 21.20
C ILE A 4 2.67 -8.04 19.71
N PHE A 5 1.97 -6.96 19.38
CA PHE A 5 1.99 -6.38 18.05
C PHE A 5 3.15 -5.38 17.97
N GLU A 6 3.97 -5.50 16.93
CA GLU A 6 5.11 -4.63 16.70
C GLU A 6 5.05 -4.06 15.28
N TYR A 7 5.21 -2.75 15.15
CA TYR A 7 5.40 -2.07 13.87
C TYR A 7 6.74 -1.33 13.89
N GLU A 8 7.60 -1.57 12.89
CA GLU A 8 8.92 -0.94 12.81
C GLU A 8 8.92 0.28 11.87
N GLU A 9 9.36 1.43 12.37
CA GLU A 9 9.60 2.62 11.57
C GLU A 9 10.88 2.48 10.76
N LYS A 10 10.75 2.43 9.42
CA LYS A 10 11.89 2.28 8.49
C LYS A 10 12.30 3.60 7.82
N GLY A 11 11.78 4.74 8.27
CA GLY A 11 12.08 6.08 7.73
C GLY A 11 11.45 6.39 6.37
N ASN A 12 10.62 5.48 5.87
CA ASN A 12 9.86 5.57 4.62
C ASN A 12 8.52 6.29 4.77
N LEU A 13 8.04 6.55 5.99
CA LEU A 13 6.83 7.29 6.30
C LEU A 13 7.11 8.28 7.43
N GLU A 14 6.46 9.43 7.40
CA GLU A 14 6.42 10.34 8.55
C GLU A 14 5.31 9.85 9.49
N ILE A 15 5.69 9.36 10.67
CA ILE A 15 4.78 8.66 11.59
C ILE A 15 4.67 9.45 12.89
N ASN A 16 3.45 9.92 13.15
CA ASN A 16 3.06 10.65 14.36
C ASN A 16 2.33 9.75 15.35
N SER A 17 1.57 8.76 14.85
CA SER A 17 0.88 7.78 15.67
C SER A 17 0.70 6.46 14.93
N VAL A 18 0.67 5.36 15.68
CA VAL A 18 0.27 4.05 15.18
C VAL A 18 -0.75 3.45 16.15
N ALA A 19 -1.81 2.88 15.62
CA ALA A 19 -2.75 2.05 16.35
C ALA A 19 -2.85 0.67 15.68
N VAL A 20 -3.04 -0.38 16.46
CA VAL A 20 -3.50 -1.67 15.92
C VAL A 20 -5.02 -1.71 15.99
N ILE A 21 -5.69 -1.90 14.85
CA ILE A 21 -7.14 -2.05 14.78
C ILE A 21 -7.46 -3.50 14.44
N GLY A 22 -8.39 -4.11 15.15
CA GLY A 22 -8.77 -5.50 14.91
C GLY A 22 -10.03 -5.96 15.61
N SER A 23 -10.42 -7.20 15.36
CA SER A 23 -11.64 -7.79 15.94
C SER A 23 -11.66 -7.75 17.48
N PHE A 24 -10.49 -7.88 18.12
CA PHE A 24 -10.33 -7.88 19.58
C PHE A 24 -10.56 -6.51 20.25
N ASN A 25 -10.52 -5.41 19.49
CA ASN A 25 -10.80 -4.06 19.99
C ASN A 25 -11.92 -3.37 19.20
N ASN A 26 -12.78 -4.14 18.52
CA ASN A 26 -13.84 -3.65 17.65
C ASN A 26 -13.36 -2.62 16.61
N TYR A 27 -12.12 -2.76 16.15
CA TYR A 27 -11.46 -1.85 15.22
C TYR A 27 -11.36 -0.40 15.72
N ASP A 28 -11.40 -0.18 17.04
CA ASP A 28 -11.28 1.14 17.65
C ASP A 28 -9.79 1.54 17.81
N PRO A 29 -9.30 2.55 17.07
CA PRO A 29 -7.90 2.96 17.14
C PRO A 29 -7.52 3.57 18.50
N ALA A 30 -8.48 4.09 19.27
CA ALA A 30 -8.20 4.61 20.61
C ALA A 30 -7.87 3.48 21.59
N GLN A 31 -8.49 2.31 21.43
CA GLN A 31 -8.23 1.12 22.25
C GLN A 31 -6.98 0.35 21.82
N GLY A 32 -6.52 0.56 20.59
CA GLY A 32 -5.33 -0.07 20.03
C GLY A 32 -4.10 0.83 19.91
N SER A 33 -4.09 2.00 20.56
CA SER A 33 -2.98 2.96 20.45
C SER A 33 -1.66 2.32 20.90
N MET A 34 -0.66 2.35 20.03
CA MET A 34 0.65 1.74 20.26
C MET A 34 1.60 2.74 20.93
N ILE A 35 2.52 2.23 21.74
CA ILE A 35 3.56 3.02 22.41
C ILE A 35 4.84 2.94 21.58
N LYS A 36 5.45 4.11 21.30
CA LYS A 36 6.73 4.19 20.59
C LYS A 36 7.89 3.88 21.54
N GLU A 37 8.65 2.85 21.22
CA GLU A 37 9.88 2.43 21.90
C GLU A 37 11.04 2.35 20.88
N GLY A 38 11.88 3.39 20.85
CA GLY A 38 12.95 3.50 19.85
C GLY A 38 12.39 3.65 18.43
N SER A 39 12.71 2.70 17.54
CA SER A 39 12.18 2.62 16.17
C SER A 39 10.93 1.76 16.05
N LYS A 40 10.39 1.21 17.15
CA LYS A 40 9.24 0.32 17.14
C LYS A 40 8.02 0.95 17.80
N TRP A 41 6.84 0.61 17.31
CA TRP A 41 5.56 0.83 17.96
C TRP A 41 5.06 -0.49 18.50
N ILE A 42 4.66 -0.53 19.76
CA ILE A 42 4.33 -1.76 20.47
C ILE A 42 2.95 -1.64 21.11
N PHE A 43 2.13 -2.69 20.95
CA PHE A 43 0.89 -2.88 21.68
C PHE A 43 0.78 -4.31 22.17
N LYS A 44 0.35 -4.48 23.43
CA LYS A 44 0.24 -5.79 24.08
C LYS A 44 -1.21 -6.02 24.48
N CYS A 45 -1.76 -7.18 24.15
CA CYS A 45 -3.08 -7.58 24.61
C CYS A 45 -3.20 -9.10 24.73
N ASP A 46 -4.23 -9.55 25.44
CA ASP A 46 -4.63 -10.94 25.47
C ASP A 46 -5.66 -11.21 24.37
N LEU A 47 -5.35 -12.17 23.50
CA LEU A 47 -6.29 -12.70 22.51
C LEU A 47 -6.91 -14.02 23.01
N LEU A 48 -8.21 -14.18 22.78
CA LEU A 48 -8.95 -15.42 23.07
C LEU A 48 -8.75 -16.46 21.95
N GLU A 49 -9.28 -17.67 22.13
CA GLU A 49 -9.40 -18.63 21.03
C GLU A 49 -10.19 -18.03 19.86
N GLY A 50 -9.77 -18.32 18.63
CA GLY A 50 -10.42 -17.88 17.39
C GLY A 50 -9.49 -17.20 16.40
N GLU A 51 -10.09 -16.62 15.36
CA GLU A 51 -9.42 -15.83 14.34
C GLU A 51 -9.49 -14.34 14.69
N HIS A 52 -8.34 -13.68 14.71
CA HIS A 52 -8.20 -12.27 15.04
C HIS A 52 -7.67 -11.51 13.84
N TYR A 53 -8.55 -10.76 13.19
CA TYR A 53 -8.27 -9.94 12.02
C TYR A 53 -7.75 -8.58 12.50
N TYR A 54 -6.66 -8.09 11.91
CA TYR A 54 -6.07 -6.81 12.28
C TYR A 54 -5.27 -6.14 11.16
N LYS A 55 -5.10 -4.83 11.29
CA LYS A 55 -4.20 -3.97 10.50
C LYS A 55 -3.57 -2.92 11.42
N PHE A 56 -2.46 -2.35 10.98
CA PHE A 56 -1.92 -1.12 11.58
C PHE A 56 -2.56 0.10 10.92
N LEU A 57 -3.01 1.05 11.74
CA LEU A 57 -3.51 2.35 11.32
C LEU A 57 -2.48 3.41 11.68
N ILE A 58 -1.82 3.95 10.67
CA ILE A 58 -0.76 4.95 10.79
C ILE A 58 -1.37 6.34 10.60
N ASN A 59 -1.05 7.27 11.51
CA ASN A 59 -1.55 8.65 11.53
C ASN A 59 -3.08 8.77 11.47
N ASN A 60 -3.81 7.73 11.91
CA ASN A 60 -5.26 7.65 11.82
C ASN A 60 -5.83 7.70 10.38
N GLU A 61 -5.00 7.45 9.36
CA GLU A 61 -5.37 7.60 7.94
C GLU A 61 -4.96 6.39 7.08
N LEU A 62 -3.73 5.89 7.24
CA LEU A 62 -3.18 4.83 6.40
C LEU A 62 -3.29 3.48 7.10
N LYS A 63 -4.18 2.60 6.59
CA LYS A 63 -4.25 1.20 6.98
C LYS A 63 -3.21 0.39 6.22
N LEU A 64 -2.40 -0.41 6.91
CA LEU A 64 -1.48 -1.38 6.32
C LEU A 64 -1.59 -2.72 7.06
N ASN A 65 -1.41 -3.82 6.34
CA ASN A 65 -1.20 -5.12 6.94
C ASN A 65 0.10 -5.15 7.76
N ASP A 66 0.20 -6.08 8.70
CA ASP A 66 1.47 -6.44 9.33
C ASP A 66 2.27 -7.33 8.37
N PRO A 67 3.43 -6.87 7.84
CA PRO A 67 4.24 -7.65 6.91
C PRO A 67 4.87 -8.89 7.54
N SER A 68 4.90 -8.97 8.88
CA SER A 68 5.34 -10.15 9.62
C SER A 68 4.21 -11.13 9.95
N ALA A 69 2.97 -10.82 9.53
CA ALA A 69 1.86 -11.73 9.71
C ALA A 69 2.08 -13.04 8.96
N ASN A 70 1.65 -14.12 9.58
CA ASN A 70 1.83 -15.46 9.03
C ASN A 70 0.76 -15.82 7.99
N VAL A 71 -0.42 -15.22 8.09
CA VAL A 71 -1.56 -15.46 7.20
C VAL A 71 -2.27 -14.13 6.95
N TYR A 72 -2.72 -13.96 5.71
CA TYR A 72 -3.63 -12.89 5.29
C TYR A 72 -4.93 -13.52 4.78
N LEU A 73 -6.09 -13.03 5.23
CA LEU A 73 -7.40 -13.52 4.79
C LEU A 73 -8.31 -12.34 4.44
N PRO A 74 -9.13 -12.46 3.37
CA PRO A 74 -10.10 -11.44 3.02
C PRO A 74 -11.26 -11.45 4.01
N ASP A 75 -11.82 -10.27 4.28
CA ASP A 75 -13.12 -10.14 4.94
C ASP A 75 -14.28 -10.28 3.94
N ASP A 76 -15.50 -10.09 4.42
CA ASP A 76 -16.73 -10.17 3.60
C ASP A 76 -16.79 -9.11 2.47
N ASN A 77 -15.98 -8.05 2.55
CA ASN A 77 -15.86 -7.00 1.53
C ASN A 77 -14.62 -7.19 0.64
N GLU A 78 -13.97 -8.35 0.71
CA GLU A 78 -12.71 -8.67 0.01
C GLU A 78 -11.50 -7.82 0.45
N GLU A 79 -11.59 -7.05 1.55
CA GLU A 79 -10.44 -6.35 2.10
C GLU A 79 -9.52 -7.37 2.78
N LEU A 80 -8.21 -7.33 2.49
CA LEU A 80 -7.28 -8.33 3.01
C LEU A 80 -6.73 -7.93 4.37
N TRP A 81 -6.90 -8.76 5.39
CA TRP A 81 -6.44 -8.48 6.76
C TRP A 81 -5.31 -9.40 7.19
N SER A 82 -4.44 -8.93 8.08
CA SER A 82 -3.51 -9.80 8.79
C SER A 82 -4.29 -10.61 9.82
N VAL A 83 -4.00 -11.90 9.95
CA VAL A 83 -4.76 -12.78 10.86
C VAL A 83 -3.85 -13.53 11.84
N ILE A 84 -4.24 -13.51 13.11
CA ILE A 84 -3.70 -14.39 14.15
C ILE A 84 -4.78 -15.41 14.49
N ILE A 85 -4.43 -16.71 14.40
CA ILE A 85 -5.35 -17.81 14.73
C ILE A 85 -4.86 -18.47 16.01
N ILE A 86 -5.73 -18.56 17.01
CA ILE A 86 -5.46 -19.21 18.30
C ILE A 86 -6.41 -20.40 18.44
N ASN A 87 -5.85 -21.59 18.68
CA ASN A 87 -6.64 -22.81 18.88
C ASN A 87 -7.20 -22.92 20.31
N ASN A 88 -8.04 -23.91 20.55
CA ASN A 88 -8.61 -24.25 21.86
C ASN A 88 -7.60 -24.59 22.96
N ASN A 89 -6.36 -24.92 22.59
CA ASN A 89 -5.27 -25.14 23.53
C ASN A 89 -4.51 -23.83 23.85
N ASN A 90 -5.04 -22.67 23.45
CA ASN A 90 -4.42 -21.35 23.63
C ASN A 90 -3.04 -21.25 22.96
N GLN A 91 -2.87 -21.92 21.81
CA GLN A 91 -1.66 -21.90 20.99
C GLN A 91 -1.91 -21.15 19.69
N ARG A 92 -0.98 -20.26 19.31
CA ARG A 92 -0.99 -19.62 17.99
C ARG A 92 -0.68 -20.66 16.91
N LEU A 93 -1.53 -20.73 15.90
CA LEU A 93 -1.31 -21.55 14.72
C LEU A 93 -0.39 -20.82 13.74
N TYR A 94 0.45 -21.60 13.07
CA TYR A 94 1.36 -21.12 12.04
C TYR A 94 1.21 -21.97 10.78
N ASN A 95 1.06 -21.29 9.65
CA ASN A 95 1.22 -21.83 8.32
C ASN A 95 2.72 -21.82 7.97
N ASN A 96 3.27 -23.00 7.66
CA ASN A 96 4.69 -23.14 7.34
C ASN A 96 5.02 -22.80 5.87
N ASN A 97 4.02 -22.46 5.07
CA ASN A 97 4.24 -22.04 3.69
C ASN A 97 4.79 -20.61 3.67
N GLN A 98 5.90 -20.42 2.94
CA GLN A 98 6.44 -19.09 2.64
C GLN A 98 5.87 -18.62 1.31
N TYR A 99 5.08 -17.55 1.38
CA TYR A 99 4.51 -16.88 0.22
C TYR A 99 5.50 -15.84 -0.31
N THR A 100 5.55 -15.70 -1.63
CA THR A 100 6.55 -14.89 -2.33
C THR A 100 5.90 -14.01 -3.37
N VAL A 101 6.49 -12.85 -3.61
CA VAL A 101 6.07 -11.91 -4.64
C VAL A 101 7.30 -11.12 -5.08
N HIS A 102 7.44 -10.89 -6.38
CA HIS A 102 8.53 -10.11 -6.95
C HIS A 102 7.98 -9.02 -7.87
N VAL A 103 8.41 -7.77 -7.67
CA VAL A 103 8.09 -6.67 -8.58
C VAL A 103 9.01 -6.77 -9.80
N ASP A 104 8.44 -7.19 -10.92
CA ASP A 104 9.14 -7.38 -12.19
C ASP A 104 9.32 -6.06 -12.95
N SER A 105 8.30 -5.21 -12.95
CA SER A 105 8.34 -3.93 -13.68
C SER A 105 7.47 -2.85 -13.05
N TYR A 106 7.88 -1.59 -13.27
CA TYR A 106 7.17 -0.40 -12.84
C TYR A 106 7.19 0.68 -13.92
N ASN A 107 6.03 1.26 -14.23
CA ASN A 107 5.88 2.34 -15.21
C ASN A 107 4.83 3.37 -14.77
N VAL A 108 4.99 4.63 -15.20
CA VAL A 108 4.07 5.73 -14.88
C VAL A 108 3.61 6.46 -16.13
N THR A 109 2.31 6.44 -16.41
CA THR A 109 1.69 6.98 -17.64
C THR A 109 0.47 7.86 -17.31
N CYS A 110 -0.14 8.51 -18.32
CA CYS A 110 -1.42 9.22 -18.17
C CYS A 110 -2.64 8.43 -18.67
N ASN A 111 -2.42 7.23 -19.23
CA ASN A 111 -3.47 6.37 -19.79
C ASN A 111 -3.24 4.92 -19.36
N ILE A 112 -4.33 4.16 -19.20
CA ILE A 112 -4.26 2.72 -19.04
C ILE A 112 -3.99 2.15 -20.44
N ASN A 113 -2.87 1.45 -20.61
CA ASN A 113 -2.51 0.79 -21.85
C ASN A 113 -1.92 -0.60 -21.54
N GLU A 114 -2.29 -1.59 -22.33
CA GLU A 114 -1.75 -2.95 -22.27
C GLU A 114 -0.41 -3.05 -23.02
N GLU A 115 -0.18 -2.19 -24.03
CA GLU A 115 1.06 -2.21 -24.81
C GLU A 115 2.29 -1.82 -23.95
N GLN A 116 3.40 -2.54 -24.13
CA GLN A 116 4.68 -2.38 -23.41
C GLN A 116 5.48 -1.11 -23.76
N LYS A 117 4.88 -0.06 -24.33
CA LYS A 117 5.62 1.21 -24.47
C LYS A 117 5.74 1.87 -23.11
N ALA A 118 6.82 1.52 -22.40
CA ALA A 118 7.27 2.11 -21.16
C ALA A 118 7.53 3.61 -21.36
N VAL A 119 6.49 4.41 -21.23
CA VAL A 119 6.62 5.86 -21.09
C VAL A 119 6.67 6.10 -19.59
N ASN A 120 7.81 6.56 -19.06
CA ASN A 120 7.92 6.96 -17.66
C ASN A 120 7.66 8.47 -17.56
N LYS A 121 6.38 8.85 -17.70
CA LYS A 121 5.94 10.24 -17.63
C LYS A 121 6.06 10.72 -16.19
N LYS A 122 6.96 11.67 -15.95
CA LYS A 122 7.20 12.28 -14.63
C LYS A 122 6.54 13.63 -14.44
N ILE A 123 6.06 14.25 -15.51
CA ILE A 123 5.46 15.58 -15.48
C ILE A 123 4.07 15.48 -16.09
N PHE A 124 3.06 15.89 -15.34
CA PHE A 124 1.67 15.89 -15.74
C PHE A 124 1.12 17.30 -15.68
N ASN A 125 0.22 17.62 -16.61
CA ASN A 125 -0.50 18.87 -16.61
C ASN A 125 -1.94 18.61 -16.16
N VAL A 126 -2.38 19.23 -15.07
CA VAL A 126 -3.70 18.98 -14.48
C VAL A 126 -4.88 19.43 -15.36
N LEU A 127 -4.64 20.26 -16.37
CA LEU A 127 -5.65 20.69 -17.35
C LEU A 127 -5.70 19.77 -18.57
N LEU A 128 -4.59 19.13 -18.95
CA LEU A 128 -4.48 18.30 -20.15
C LEU A 128 -4.59 16.80 -19.84
N ASP A 129 -4.04 16.37 -18.71
CA ASP A 129 -4.03 14.99 -18.26
C ASP A 129 -5.18 14.73 -17.29
N LYS A 130 -5.95 13.67 -17.53
CA LYS A 130 -7.11 13.31 -16.69
C LYS A 130 -6.75 12.52 -15.44
N LYS A 131 -5.65 11.78 -15.48
CA LYS A 131 -5.19 10.88 -14.41
C LYS A 131 -3.69 10.61 -14.50
N ILE A 132 -3.12 10.21 -13.36
CA ILE A 132 -1.82 9.55 -13.27
C ILE A 132 -2.08 8.06 -13.12
N VAL A 133 -1.39 7.23 -13.88
CA VAL A 133 -1.52 5.77 -13.85
C VAL A 133 -0.16 5.16 -13.56
N THR A 134 -0.06 4.37 -12.49
CA THR A 134 1.09 3.51 -12.21
C THR A 134 0.75 2.08 -12.59
N ARG A 135 1.58 1.47 -13.42
CA ARG A 135 1.47 0.06 -13.81
C ARG A 135 2.60 -0.73 -13.16
N PHE A 136 2.24 -1.78 -12.44
CA PHE A 136 3.15 -2.73 -11.83
C PHE A 136 3.01 -4.10 -12.49
N GLY A 137 4.12 -4.78 -12.73
CA GLY A 137 4.16 -6.19 -13.09
C GLY A 137 4.71 -7.02 -11.94
N PHE A 138 4.04 -8.11 -11.60
CA PHE A 138 4.43 -9.01 -10.51
C PHE A 138 4.72 -10.41 -11.05
N THR A 139 5.80 -11.01 -10.58
CA THR A 139 6.20 -12.41 -10.88
C THR A 139 6.42 -13.19 -9.59
N ASN A 140 6.53 -14.52 -9.70
CA ASN A 140 6.74 -15.43 -8.57
C ASN A 140 5.71 -15.26 -7.44
N VAL A 141 4.48 -14.91 -7.80
CA VAL A 141 3.38 -14.67 -6.86
C VAL A 141 2.86 -16.01 -6.35
N SER A 142 2.97 -16.25 -5.04
CA SER A 142 2.41 -17.44 -4.39
C SER A 142 1.60 -17.02 -3.17
N GLY A 143 0.40 -17.58 -3.00
CA GLY A 143 -0.52 -17.15 -1.94
C GLY A 143 -1.29 -15.87 -2.31
N LEU A 144 -1.76 -15.18 -1.29
CA LEU A 144 -2.58 -13.98 -1.39
C LEU A 144 -1.84 -12.82 -0.74
N HIS A 145 -1.67 -11.73 -1.48
CA HIS A 145 -0.97 -10.53 -1.07
C HIS A 145 -1.85 -9.29 -1.20
N SER A 146 -1.66 -8.30 -0.34
CA SER A 146 -2.24 -6.97 -0.52
C SER A 146 -1.22 -6.06 -1.21
N VAL A 147 -1.65 -5.38 -2.26
CA VAL A 147 -0.83 -4.37 -2.95
C VAL A 147 -1.48 -3.00 -2.73
N THR A 148 -0.81 -2.16 -1.95
CA THR A 148 -1.32 -0.85 -1.53
C THR A 148 -0.49 0.27 -2.16
N THR A 149 -1.16 1.21 -2.83
CA THR A 149 -0.55 2.48 -3.24
C THR A 149 -1.05 3.61 -2.36
N ALA A 150 -0.12 4.41 -1.82
CA ALA A 150 -0.41 5.60 -1.05
C ALA A 150 0.15 6.83 -1.78
N TRP A 151 -0.73 7.79 -2.07
CA TRP A 151 -0.41 9.03 -2.78
C TRP A 151 -0.33 10.17 -1.78
N PHE A 152 0.76 10.92 -1.83
CA PHE A 152 1.03 12.04 -0.93
C PHE A 152 1.10 13.35 -1.71
N THR A 153 0.48 14.39 -1.18
CA THR A 153 0.53 15.74 -1.72
C THR A 153 1.94 16.32 -1.63
N PRO A 154 2.22 17.46 -2.30
CA PRO A 154 3.51 18.14 -2.17
C PRO A 154 3.85 18.63 -0.75
N LYS A 155 2.87 18.64 0.15
CA LYS A 155 3.06 18.98 1.57
C LYS A 155 3.35 17.75 2.45
N GLY A 156 3.32 16.54 1.88
CA GLY A 156 3.48 15.29 2.62
C GLY A 156 2.18 14.72 3.21
N GLU A 157 1.03 15.35 2.95
CA GLU A 157 -0.27 14.87 3.43
C GLU A 157 -0.75 13.67 2.60
N LEU A 158 -1.36 12.67 3.24
CA LEU A 158 -1.93 11.53 2.52
C LEU A 158 -3.18 11.98 1.76
N TYR A 159 -3.20 11.75 0.45
CA TYR A 159 -4.29 12.17 -0.43
C TYR A 159 -5.23 11.03 -0.80
N GLN A 160 -4.66 9.87 -1.15
CA GLN A 160 -5.43 8.71 -1.60
C GLN A 160 -4.67 7.42 -1.27
N VAL A 161 -5.41 6.42 -0.83
CA VAL A 161 -4.92 5.04 -0.66
C VAL A 161 -5.77 4.13 -1.53
N VAL A 162 -5.12 3.22 -2.26
CA VAL A 162 -5.80 2.17 -3.02
C VAL A 162 -5.11 0.85 -2.72
N GLU A 163 -5.88 -0.12 -2.23
CA GLU A 163 -5.44 -1.48 -1.96
C GLU A 163 -6.15 -2.43 -2.93
N ASN A 164 -5.40 -3.35 -3.54
CA ASN A 164 -5.92 -4.41 -4.39
C ASN A 164 -5.27 -5.75 -4.01
N ASN A 165 -6.03 -6.83 -4.12
CA ASN A 165 -5.55 -8.18 -3.86
C ASN A 165 -4.74 -8.73 -5.05
N LEU A 166 -3.60 -9.35 -4.76
CA LEU A 166 -2.71 -9.98 -5.72
C LEU A 166 -2.58 -11.47 -5.40
N PHE A 167 -2.94 -12.32 -6.36
CA PHE A 167 -2.77 -13.78 -6.26
C PHE A 167 -2.60 -14.38 -7.66
N ALA A 168 -1.84 -15.47 -7.76
CA ALA A 168 -1.69 -16.20 -9.01
C ALA A 168 -2.84 -17.18 -9.24
N THR A 169 -3.31 -17.26 -10.49
CA THR A 169 -4.20 -18.31 -10.96
C THR A 169 -3.41 -19.33 -11.79
N LYS A 170 -3.96 -20.53 -11.99
CA LYS A 170 -3.33 -21.59 -12.81
C LYS A 170 -3.06 -21.14 -14.26
N GLU A 171 -3.73 -20.10 -14.73
CA GLU A 171 -3.61 -19.58 -16.09
C GLU A 171 -2.42 -18.61 -16.24
N ASN A 172 -2.02 -17.92 -15.17
CA ASN A 172 -1.00 -16.88 -15.19
C ASN A 172 0.30 -17.28 -14.48
N GLU A 173 0.54 -18.58 -14.31
CA GLU A 173 1.69 -19.10 -13.53
C GLU A 173 3.06 -18.74 -14.14
N LYS A 174 3.08 -18.41 -15.44
CA LYS A 174 4.31 -18.10 -16.20
C LYS A 174 4.43 -16.65 -16.68
N ASP A 175 3.33 -15.91 -16.70
CA ASP A 175 3.28 -14.53 -17.20
C ASP A 175 3.18 -13.53 -16.04
N PRO A 176 3.81 -12.34 -16.13
CA PRO A 176 3.68 -11.33 -15.09
C PRO A 176 2.23 -10.88 -14.89
N ILE A 177 1.77 -10.84 -13.65
CA ILE A 177 0.47 -10.28 -13.29
C ILE A 177 0.59 -8.77 -13.32
N LEU A 178 -0.21 -8.11 -14.15
CA LEU A 178 -0.20 -6.66 -14.31
C LEU A 178 -1.30 -6.02 -13.46
N MET A 179 -0.94 -5.00 -12.69
CA MET A 179 -1.89 -4.19 -11.93
C MET A 179 -1.72 -2.72 -12.26
N TRP A 180 -2.84 -1.99 -12.31
CA TRP A 180 -2.86 -0.56 -12.53
C TRP A 180 -3.49 0.12 -11.32
N PHE A 181 -2.83 1.15 -10.84
CA PHE A 181 -3.36 2.08 -9.85
C PHE A 181 -3.39 3.46 -10.48
N TRP A 182 -4.37 4.27 -10.12
CA TRP A 182 -4.49 5.60 -10.66
C TRP A 182 -5.01 6.61 -9.66
N MET A 183 -4.63 7.85 -9.90
CA MET A 183 -5.13 9.02 -9.21
C MET A 183 -5.78 9.93 -10.25
N ASP A 184 -7.07 10.25 -10.04
CA ASP A 184 -7.80 11.14 -10.94
C ASP A 184 -7.40 12.60 -10.69
N LEU A 185 -7.04 13.29 -11.77
CA LEU A 185 -6.65 14.70 -11.74
C LEU A 185 -7.83 15.65 -11.92
N ASN A 186 -8.97 15.17 -12.42
CA ASN A 186 -10.17 16.00 -12.61
C ASN A 186 -10.72 16.57 -11.28
N ASN A 187 -10.49 15.86 -10.17
CA ASN A 187 -10.89 16.28 -8.84
C ASN A 187 -9.77 17.01 -8.09
N SER A 188 -8.59 17.18 -8.70
CA SER A 188 -7.47 17.82 -8.05
C SER A 188 -7.69 19.33 -7.97
N HIS A 189 -7.69 19.88 -6.74
CA HIS A 189 -7.69 21.32 -6.55
C HIS A 189 -6.37 21.89 -7.08
N ARG A 190 -6.45 23.01 -7.83
CA ARG A 190 -5.28 23.73 -8.39
C ARG A 190 -4.18 24.00 -7.36
N SER A 191 -4.56 24.13 -6.08
CA SER A 191 -3.67 24.33 -4.94
C SER A 191 -2.67 23.18 -4.69
N ASN A 192 -2.85 22.02 -5.31
CA ASN A 192 -2.01 20.86 -5.07
C ASN A 192 -0.99 20.60 -6.20
N CYS A 193 -0.74 21.58 -7.09
CA CYS A 193 0.39 21.47 -8.01
C CYS A 193 1.74 21.41 -7.25
N GLY A 194 2.71 20.67 -7.78
CA GLY A 194 3.98 20.45 -7.10
C GLY A 194 4.51 19.04 -7.29
N LEU A 195 5.41 18.62 -6.40
CA LEU A 195 6.01 17.30 -6.42
C LEU A 195 5.20 16.35 -5.54
N TRP A 196 4.51 15.40 -6.16
CA TRP A 196 3.76 14.36 -5.49
C TRP A 196 4.61 13.12 -5.31
N THR A 197 4.32 12.36 -4.27
CA THR A 197 5.00 11.11 -3.97
C THR A 197 3.99 9.97 -4.01
N VAL A 198 4.32 8.88 -4.67
CA VAL A 198 3.58 7.62 -4.62
C VAL A 198 4.46 6.57 -3.96
N LYS A 199 3.89 5.83 -3.00
CA LYS A 199 4.56 4.72 -2.32
C LYS A 199 3.79 3.43 -2.56
N LEU A 200 4.50 2.35 -2.87
CA LEU A 200 3.96 1.00 -2.96
C LEU A 200 4.30 0.22 -1.70
N PHE A 201 3.29 -0.44 -1.15
CA PHE A 201 3.43 -1.42 -0.09
C PHE A 201 2.90 -2.77 -0.57
N ILE A 202 3.57 -3.85 -0.19
CA ILE A 202 3.08 -5.21 -0.37
C ILE A 202 2.99 -5.86 1.00
N ASP A 203 1.80 -6.33 1.37
CA ASP A 203 1.49 -6.86 2.71
C ASP A 203 1.84 -5.89 3.85
N GLY A 204 1.83 -4.58 3.55
CA GLY A 204 2.26 -3.52 4.47
C GLY A 204 3.76 -3.25 4.52
N GLU A 205 4.60 -4.09 3.89
CA GLU A 205 6.03 -3.81 3.73
C GLU A 205 6.22 -2.78 2.63
N PHE A 206 7.09 -1.79 2.86
CA PHE A 206 7.42 -0.80 1.84
C PHE A 206 8.32 -1.39 0.76
N VAL A 207 7.95 -1.16 -0.50
CA VAL A 207 8.65 -1.76 -1.65
C VAL A 207 9.29 -0.71 -2.54
N LEU A 208 8.57 0.37 -2.86
CA LEU A 208 9.12 1.44 -3.68
C LEU A 208 8.49 2.79 -3.38
N GLU A 209 9.23 3.83 -3.73
CA GLU A 209 8.77 5.22 -3.78
C GLU A 209 9.08 5.77 -5.18
N ASP A 210 8.16 6.57 -5.70
CA ASP A 210 8.39 7.38 -6.89
C ASP A 210 7.76 8.76 -6.75
N GLN A 211 8.21 9.70 -7.57
CA GLN A 211 7.77 11.08 -7.55
C GLN A 211 7.32 11.54 -8.93
N VAL A 212 6.20 12.28 -8.94
CA VAL A 212 5.61 12.87 -10.15
C VAL A 212 5.33 14.35 -9.91
N ARG A 213 5.54 15.18 -10.92
CA ARG A 213 5.32 16.62 -10.85
C ARG A 213 4.01 17.00 -11.54
N LEU A 214 3.12 17.64 -10.81
CA LEU A 214 1.90 18.25 -11.34
C LEU A 214 2.12 19.74 -11.66
N LEU A 215 1.76 20.14 -12.87
CA LEU A 215 1.84 21.52 -13.37
C LEU A 215 0.46 22.01 -13.83
N GLU A 216 0.23 23.31 -13.74
CA GLU A 216 -0.98 23.98 -14.26
C GLU A 216 -0.76 24.62 -15.64
N ASN A 217 0.48 25.01 -15.97
CA ASN A 217 0.77 25.85 -17.15
C ASN A 217 0.48 25.17 -18.50
N THR A 218 -0.22 25.87 -19.38
CA THR A 218 -0.46 25.50 -20.79
C THR A 218 0.78 25.65 -21.69
N SER A 219 1.94 26.03 -21.14
CA SER A 219 3.15 26.32 -21.92
C SER A 219 3.92 25.04 -22.26
N TYR A 220 3.52 24.35 -23.33
CA TYR A 220 4.51 23.62 -24.11
C TYR A 220 5.48 24.66 -24.69
N THR A 221 6.69 24.79 -24.15
CA THR A 221 7.77 25.42 -24.92
C THR A 221 8.11 24.48 -26.07
N ALA A 222 7.41 24.66 -27.19
CA ALA A 222 7.79 24.13 -28.48
C ALA A 222 9.05 24.86 -28.96
N GLN A 223 10.20 24.57 -28.36
CA GLN A 223 11.49 25.05 -28.85
C GLN A 223 12.62 24.15 -28.36
N GLY A 224 12.66 22.94 -28.92
CA GLY A 224 13.85 22.10 -28.99
C GLY A 224 14.53 22.25 -30.36
N LYS A 225 14.79 23.47 -30.81
CA LYS A 225 15.88 23.76 -31.74
C LYS A 225 16.90 24.54 -30.94
N MET A 226 17.93 23.86 -30.47
CA MET A 226 19.20 24.52 -30.14
C MET A 226 20.10 24.35 -31.36
N ASN A 227 20.70 25.47 -31.77
CA ASN A 227 21.68 25.56 -32.84
C ASN A 227 22.92 24.71 -32.54
#